data_AF-A0A7V2XMF8-F1
#
_entry.id   AF-A0A7V2XMF8-F1
#
_cell.length_a   1.000
_cell.length_b   1.000
_cell.length_c   1.000
_cell.angle_alpha   90.00
_cell.angle_beta   90.00
_cell.angle_gamma   90.00
#
_symmetry.space_group_name_H-M   'P 1'
#
loop_
_entity.id
_entity.type
_entity.pdbx_description
1 polymer ?
#
loop_
_entity_poly.entity_id
_entity_poly.type
_entity_poly.pdbx_seq_one_letter_code
_entity_poly.pdbx_strand_id
1 'polypeptide(L)'
;MQNSQQACLEHLQQQLDALRQGHCHLRDYLSGSRQQDALMQALPPVFGEVWHNLLDRLESASLFAEESCSFSQKDLLDSMQLWLDKAALRLKA
;
A
#
# COMPACT_ATOMS: atom_id res chain seq x y z
N MET A 1 3.70 13.97 17.01
CA MET A 1 4.17 13.28 15.78
C MET A 1 3.21 12.18 15.36
N GLN A 2 2.70 11.33 16.27
CA GLN A 2 1.72 10.25 15.98
C GLN A 2 0.55 10.63 15.04
N ASN A 3 -0.03 11.83 15.18
CA ASN A 3 -1.12 12.28 14.29
C ASN A 3 -0.72 12.35 12.81
N SER A 4 0.54 12.64 12.50
CA SER A 4 1.02 12.75 11.12
C SER A 4 1.19 11.36 10.49
N GLN A 5 1.68 10.37 11.23
CA GLN A 5 1.76 9.00 10.70
C GLN A 5 0.37 8.36 10.53
N GLN A 6 -0.55 8.65 11.46
CA GLN A 6 -1.93 8.21 11.34
C GLN A 6 -2.61 8.79 10.09
N ALA A 7 -2.44 10.09 9.85
CA ALA A 7 -2.94 10.74 8.65
C ALA A 7 -2.33 10.15 7.36
N CYS A 8 -1.04 9.80 7.37
CA CYS A 8 -0.40 9.10 6.24
C CYS A 8 -1.03 7.73 5.98
N LEU A 9 -1.31 6.94 7.02
CA LEU A 9 -1.99 5.64 6.88
C LEU A 9 -3.40 5.81 6.32
N GLU A 10 -4.16 6.76 6.85
CA GLU A 10 -5.52 7.05 6.39
C GLU A 10 -5.52 7.49 4.92
N HIS A 11 -4.54 8.30 4.50
CA HIS A 11 -4.37 8.68 3.11
C HIS A 11 -4.08 7.48 2.20
N LEU A 12 -3.12 6.62 2.57
CA LEU A 12 -2.81 5.39 1.82
C LEU A 12 -4.04 4.47 1.72
N GLN A 13 -4.80 4.37 2.81
CA GLN A 13 -6.02 3.58 2.87
C GLN A 13 -7.08 4.09 1.89
N GLN A 14 -7.28 5.41 1.81
CA GLN A 14 -8.19 6.03 0.85
C GLN A 14 -7.72 5.84 -0.60
N GLN A 15 -6.41 5.98 -0.87
CA GLN A 15 -5.87 5.74 -2.20
C GLN A 15 -6.01 4.27 -2.63
N LEU A 16 -5.85 3.32 -1.71
CA LEU A 16 -6.06 1.89 -1.98
C LEU A 16 -7.54 1.59 -2.31
N ASP A 17 -8.48 2.21 -1.62
CA ASP A 17 -9.91 2.08 -1.89
C ASP A 17 -10.29 2.70 -3.25
N ALA A 18 -9.76 3.89 -3.56
CA ALA A 18 -9.90 4.52 -4.87
C ALA A 18 -9.32 3.63 -5.98
N LEU A 19 -8.19 2.98 -5.76
CA LEU A 19 -7.57 2.04 -6.70
C LEU A 19 -8.48 0.82 -6.94
N ARG A 20 -9.07 0.25 -5.87
CA ARG A 20 -10.02 -0.88 -5.95
C ARG A 20 -11.28 -0.53 -6.74
N GLN A 21 -11.73 0.72 -6.66
CA GLN A 21 -12.88 1.25 -7.39
C GLN A 21 -12.54 1.67 -8.83
N GLY A 22 -11.26 1.66 -9.22
CA GLY A 22 -10.81 2.14 -10.52
C GLY A 22 -10.85 3.67 -10.66
N HIS A 23 -10.94 4.40 -9.54
CA HIS A 23 -10.92 5.86 -9.51
C HIS A 23 -9.50 6.45 -9.55
N CYS A 24 -8.46 5.64 -9.32
CA CYS A 24 -7.07 6.05 -9.54
C CYS A 24 -6.28 4.98 -10.30
N HIS A 25 -5.15 5.40 -10.90
CA HIS A 25 -4.24 4.46 -11.53
C HIS A 25 -3.26 3.87 -10.52
N LEU A 26 -2.95 2.59 -10.72
CA LEU A 26 -1.99 1.85 -9.89
C LEU A 26 -0.61 2.52 -9.85
N ARG A 27 -0.20 3.16 -10.95
CA ARG A 27 1.04 3.94 -11.04
C ARG A 27 1.06 5.14 -10.09
N ASP A 28 -0.04 5.89 -9.99
CA ASP A 28 -0.14 7.05 -9.08
C ASP A 28 -0.06 6.59 -7.62
N TYR A 29 -0.73 5.49 -7.30
CA TYR A 29 -0.66 4.86 -5.98
C TYR A 29 0.77 4.41 -5.63
N LEU A 30 1.48 3.75 -6.55
CA LEU A 30 2.87 3.32 -6.34
C LEU A 30 3.80 4.51 -6.07
N SER A 31 3.68 5.58 -6.87
CA SER A 31 4.49 6.79 -6.69
C SER A 31 4.26 7.42 -5.33
N GLY A 32 3.01 7.61 -4.90
CA GLY A 32 2.70 8.15 -3.58
C GLY A 32 3.12 7.24 -2.42
N SER A 33 3.00 5.93 -2.61
CA SER A 33 3.37 4.90 -1.62
C SER A 33 4.87 4.82 -1.35
N ARG A 34 5.71 5.08 -2.35
CA ARG A 34 7.17 5.10 -2.23
C ARG A 34 7.70 6.33 -1.47
N GLN A 35 6.91 7.40 -1.34
CA GLN A 35 7.32 8.64 -0.69
C GLN A 35 7.00 8.69 0.82
N GLN A 36 6.63 7.57 1.42
CA GLN A 36 6.17 7.48 2.82
C GLN A 36 7.32 7.17 3.80
N ASP A 37 8.47 7.82 3.65
CA ASP A 37 9.65 7.62 4.51
C ASP A 37 9.35 7.85 6.00
N ALA A 38 8.58 8.89 6.31
CA ALA A 38 8.23 9.22 7.70
C ALA A 38 7.36 8.14 8.37
N LEU A 39 6.53 7.44 7.59
CA LEU A 39 5.75 6.30 8.07
C LEU A 39 6.65 5.08 8.28
N MET A 40 7.56 4.82 7.34
CA MET A 40 8.51 3.69 7.43
C MET A 40 9.44 3.83 8.64
N GLN A 41 9.91 5.04 8.95
CA GLN A 41 10.75 5.30 10.12
C GLN A 41 10.03 5.11 11.45
N ALA A 42 8.70 5.25 11.48
CA ALA A 42 7.91 5.06 12.69
C ALA A 42 7.53 3.59 12.94
N LEU A 43 7.67 2.73 11.94
CA LEU A 43 7.35 1.30 12.02
C LEU A 43 8.64 0.47 12.18
N PRO A 44 8.55 -0.76 12.73
CA PRO A 44 9.68 -1.69 12.74
C PRO A 44 10.18 -1.99 11.32
N PRO A 45 11.50 -2.21 11.11
CA PRO A 45 12.10 -2.34 9.78
C PRO A 45 11.49 -3.46 8.92
N VAL A 46 11.01 -4.54 9.55
CA VAL A 46 10.32 -5.66 8.89
C VAL A 46 9.08 -5.20 8.11
N PHE A 47 8.39 -4.14 8.55
CA PHE A 47 7.25 -3.59 7.82
C PHE A 47 7.69 -2.96 6.50
N GLY A 48 8.83 -2.28 6.49
CA GLY A 48 9.41 -1.69 5.28
C GLY A 48 9.81 -2.75 4.26
N GLU A 49 10.40 -3.87 4.68
CA GLU A 49 10.73 -4.98 3.78
C GLU A 49 9.47 -5.55 3.09
N VAL A 50 8.42 -5.80 3.87
CA VAL A 50 7.14 -6.29 3.33
C VAL A 50 6.49 -5.25 2.41
N TRP A 51 6.51 -3.98 2.78
CA TRP A 51 5.96 -2.89 1.97
C TRP A 51 6.62 -2.81 0.60
N HIS A 52 7.95 -2.79 0.54
CA HIS A 52 8.68 -2.77 -0.72
C HIS A 52 8.40 -4.01 -1.58
N ASN A 53 8.30 -5.20 -0.98
CA ASN A 53 7.95 -6.42 -1.71
C ASN A 53 6.54 -6.38 -2.31
N LEU A 54 5.56 -5.84 -1.57
CA LEU A 54 4.21 -5.67 -2.07
C LEU A 54 4.15 -4.66 -3.21
N LEU A 55 4.88 -3.55 -3.12
CA LEU A 55 4.94 -2.53 -4.19
C LEU A 55 5.55 -3.10 -5.47
N ASP A 56 6.64 -3.87 -5.35
CA ASP A 56 7.29 -4.52 -6.50
C ASP A 56 6.35 -5.50 -7.23
N ARG A 57 5.65 -6.35 -6.46
CA ARG A 57 4.64 -7.27 -7.02
C ARG A 57 3.48 -6.54 -7.67
N LEU A 58 3.03 -5.44 -7.07
CA LEU A 58 1.93 -4.63 -7.61
C LEU A 58 2.34 -3.92 -8.91
N GLU A 59 3.56 -3.39 -8.97
CA GLU A 59 4.15 -2.79 -10.18
C GLU A 59 4.27 -3.82 -11.31
N SER A 60 4.81 -4.99 -11.00
CA SER A 60 4.87 -6.13 -11.94
C SER A 60 3.47 -6.52 -12.43
N ALA A 61 2.49 -6.64 -11.52
CA ALA A 61 1.11 -6.96 -11.88
C ALA A 61 0.48 -5.92 -12.83
N SER A 62 0.92 -4.65 -12.80
CA SER A 62 0.47 -3.63 -13.75
C SER A 62 1.06 -3.79 -15.15
N LEU A 63 2.26 -4.37 -15.28
CA LEU A 63 2.94 -4.60 -16.55
C LEU A 63 2.37 -5.82 -17.31
N PHE A 64 1.79 -6.78 -16.59
CA PHE A 64 1.26 -8.03 -17.15
C PHE A 64 -0.28 -8.08 -17.23
N ALA A 65 -0.95 -6.93 -17.22
CA ALA A 65 -2.41 -6.84 -17.08
C ALA A 65 -3.22 -7.13 -18.39
N GLU A 66 -2.59 -7.59 -19.47
CA GLU A 66 -3.23 -7.67 -20.80
C GLU A 66 -4.24 -8.82 -20.99
N GLU A 67 -4.26 -9.88 -20.16
CA GLU A 67 -5.10 -11.08 -20.45
C GLU A 67 -5.85 -11.73 -19.27
N SER A 68 -6.23 -10.97 -18.22
CA SER A 68 -7.00 -11.47 -17.03
C SER A 68 -6.15 -11.90 -15.83
N CYS A 69 -5.55 -10.93 -15.15
CA CYS A 69 -5.00 -11.12 -13.79
C CYS A 69 -5.91 -10.55 -12.70
N SER A 70 -7.24 -10.52 -12.91
CA SER A 70 -8.20 -10.00 -11.92
C SER A 70 -8.05 -10.68 -10.54
N PHE A 71 -7.76 -11.99 -10.54
CA PHE A 71 -7.54 -12.74 -9.30
C PHE A 71 -6.24 -12.32 -8.58
N SER A 72 -5.10 -12.35 -9.28
CA SER A 72 -3.79 -11.99 -8.70
C SER A 72 -3.71 -10.53 -8.26
N GLN A 73 -4.38 -9.61 -8.99
CA GLN A 73 -4.42 -8.20 -8.61
C GLN A 73 -5.26 -8.00 -7.34
N LYS A 74 -6.42 -8.65 -7.22
CA LYS A 74 -7.27 -8.55 -6.03
C LYS A 74 -6.54 -9.05 -4.77
N ASP A 75 -5.88 -10.20 -4.86
CA ASP A 75 -5.08 -10.77 -3.75
C ASP A 75 -3.94 -9.83 -3.30
N LEU A 76 -3.27 -9.16 -4.26
CA LEU A 76 -2.26 -8.16 -3.96
C LEU A 76 -2.85 -6.93 -3.26
N LEU A 77 -4.01 -6.45 -3.70
CA LEU A 77 -4.71 -5.34 -3.06
C LEU A 77 -5.22 -5.71 -1.66
N ASP A 78 -5.60 -6.96 -1.41
CA ASP A 78 -5.92 -7.47 -0.08
C ASP A 78 -4.69 -7.62 0.82
N SER A 79 -3.56 -8.04 0.26
CA SER A 79 -2.28 -8.07 0.99
C SER A 79 -1.83 -6.66 1.41
N MET A 80 -2.03 -5.65 0.55
CA MET A 80 -1.81 -4.23 0.89
C MET A 80 -2.70 -3.76 2.03
N GLN A 81 -3.99 -4.10 1.97
CA GLN A 81 -4.97 -3.77 3.01
C GLN A 81 -4.57 -4.38 4.36
N LEU A 82 -4.14 -5.64 4.35
CA LEU A 82 -3.69 -6.33 5.56
C LEU A 82 -2.44 -5.67 6.16
N TRP A 83 -1.51 -5.20 5.32
CA TRP A 83 -0.33 -4.48 5.78
C TRP A 83 -0.72 -3.16 6.47
N LEU A 84 -1.62 -2.38 5.86
CA LEU A 84 -2.09 -1.10 6.41
C LEU A 84 -2.77 -1.28 7.76
N ASP A 85 -3.60 -2.32 7.90
CA ASP A 85 -4.29 -2.64 9.16
C ASP A 85 -3.28 -2.97 10.28
N LYS A 86 -2.29 -3.83 9.97
CA LYS A 86 -1.19 -4.17 10.90
C LYS A 86 -0.36 -2.95 11.28
N ALA A 87 -0.05 -2.08 10.32
CA ALA A 87 0.69 -0.84 10.57
C ALA A 87 -0.11 0.10 11.49
N ALA A 88 -1.41 0.25 11.26
CA ALA A 88 -2.30 1.05 12.12
C ALA A 88 -2.37 0.50 13.54
N LEU A 89 -2.50 -0.81 13.71
CA LEU A 89 -2.44 -1.45 15.03
C LEU A 89 -1.10 -1.20 15.71
N ARG A 90 0.01 -1.27 14.96
CA ARG A 90 1.35 -1.08 15.50
C ARG A 90 1.63 0.36 15.94
N LEU A 91 1.04 1.35 15.29
CA LEU A 91 1.18 2.78 15.63
C LEU A 91 0.24 3.23 16.76
N LYS A 92 -0.86 2.51 16.97
CA LYS A 92 -1.76 2.71 18.12
C LYS A 92 -1.23 2.06 19.41
N ALA A 93 -0.33 1.10 19.30
CA ALA A 93 0.26 0.33 20.41
C ALA A 93 1.58 0.94 20.90
#